data_AF-A0AA88YB23-F1
#
_entry.id   AF-A0AA88YB23-F1
#
_cell.length_a   1.000
_cell.length_b   1.000
_cell.length_c   1.000
_cell.angle_alpha   90.00
_cell.angle_beta   90.00
_cell.angle_gamma   90.00
#
_symmetry.space_group_name_H-M   'P 1'
#
loop_
_entity.id
_entity.type
_entity.pdbx_description
1 polymer ?
#
loop_
_entity_poly.entity_id
_entity_poly.type
_entity_poly.pdbx_seq_one_letter_code
_entity_poly.pdbx_strand_id
1 'polypeptide(L)'
;MHGQAYDGASAMASEKRGCQGRIKSLNKLAVYTHCRSHVLNLSIASACQLQSVRNMMDVLNSVFIFFDTSPKRQTFFESVLESECSESSRKKLVGLCKTRWVERHVCFDVFYNFYSYIVKCLQYMVNPSLHEETNEDWSWDRQSKITAQGLLTSHFL
;
A
#
# COMPACT_ATOMS: atom_id res chain seq x y z
N MET A 1 -10.41 -21.11 33.18
CA MET A 1 -9.20 -20.25 33.07
C MET A 1 -9.62 -18.97 32.37
N HIS A 2 -9.26 -17.79 32.89
CA HIS A 2 -9.58 -16.51 32.24
C HIS A 2 -8.30 -15.92 31.66
N GLY A 3 -8.27 -15.66 30.36
CA GLY A 3 -7.10 -15.06 29.70
C GLY A 3 -7.27 -13.56 29.51
N GLN A 4 -6.17 -12.82 29.55
CA GLN A 4 -6.12 -11.43 29.15
C GLN A 4 -5.00 -11.23 28.13
N ALA A 5 -5.28 -10.57 27.01
CA ALA A 5 -4.31 -10.35 25.95
C ALA A 5 -4.19 -8.86 25.62
N TYR A 6 -2.96 -8.35 25.59
CA TYR A 6 -2.68 -6.96 25.25
C TYR A 6 -1.45 -6.82 24.36
N ASP A 7 -1.29 -5.64 23.77
CA ASP A 7 -0.05 -5.27 23.08
C ASP A 7 1.15 -5.18 24.05
N GLY A 8 2.34 -5.02 23.47
CA GLY A 8 3.60 -4.95 24.21
C GLY A 8 3.91 -3.57 24.80
N ALA A 9 3.01 -2.59 24.69
CA ALA A 9 3.26 -1.26 25.23
C ALA A 9 3.33 -1.31 26.75
N SER A 10 4.25 -0.55 27.37
CA SER A 10 4.44 -0.55 28.82
C SER A 10 3.17 -0.25 29.60
N ALA A 11 2.28 0.60 29.06
CA ALA A 11 0.98 0.91 29.65
C ALA A 11 0.04 -0.30 29.74
N MET A 12 0.24 -1.31 28.89
CA MET A 12 -0.60 -2.51 28.82
C MET A 12 0.10 -3.73 29.42
N ALA A 13 1.35 -3.99 29.02
CA ALA A 13 2.11 -5.19 29.34
C ALA A 13 2.85 -5.15 30.70
N SER A 14 3.09 -3.97 31.27
CA SER A 14 3.85 -3.87 32.53
C SER A 14 3.14 -4.58 33.68
N GLU A 15 3.85 -5.45 34.38
CA GLU A 15 3.33 -6.18 35.55
C GLU A 15 3.06 -5.26 36.74
N LYS A 16 3.84 -4.18 36.89
CA LYS A 16 3.74 -3.28 38.05
C LYS A 16 2.75 -2.15 37.83
N ARG A 17 2.73 -1.57 36.63
CA ARG A 17 1.96 -0.34 36.33
C ARG A 17 1.03 -0.47 35.14
N GLY A 18 1.09 -1.58 34.41
CA GLY A 18 0.30 -1.79 33.21
C GLY A 18 -1.10 -2.33 33.49
N CYS A 19 -1.96 -2.25 32.47
CA CYS A 19 -3.32 -2.78 32.51
C CYS A 19 -3.35 -4.24 32.96
N GLN A 20 -2.48 -5.09 32.40
CA GLN A 20 -2.44 -6.51 32.75
C GLN A 20 -2.11 -6.75 34.23
N GLY A 21 -1.18 -5.97 34.78
CA GLY A 21 -0.77 -6.06 36.18
C GLY A 21 -1.90 -5.69 37.13
N ARG A 22 -2.65 -4.62 36.80
CA ARG A 22 -3.83 -4.18 37.57
C ARG A 22 -4.97 -5.19 37.51
N ILE A 23 -5.23 -5.80 36.35
CA ILE A 23 -6.28 -6.83 36.24
C ILE A 23 -5.86 -8.12 36.96
N LYS A 24 -4.58 -8.50 36.88
CA LYS A 24 -4.01 -9.64 37.61
C LYS A 24 -3.98 -9.42 39.12
N SER A 25 -3.95 -8.17 39.61
CA SER A 25 -4.07 -7.88 41.05
C SER A 25 -5.48 -8.10 41.57
N LEU A 26 -6.50 -7.77 40.77
CA LEU A 26 -7.92 -8.00 41.09
C LEU A 26 -8.33 -9.46 40.90
N ASN A 27 -7.80 -10.14 39.89
CA ASN A 27 -8.08 -11.54 39.61
C ASN A 27 -6.80 -12.32 39.25
N LYS A 28 -6.31 -13.13 40.19
CA LYS A 28 -5.08 -13.92 40.02
C LYS A 28 -5.18 -15.00 38.93
N LEU A 29 -6.39 -15.39 38.53
CA LEU A 29 -6.62 -16.36 37.45
C LEU A 29 -6.58 -15.73 36.05
N ALA A 30 -6.49 -14.39 35.95
CA ALA A 30 -6.38 -13.66 34.70
C ALA A 30 -4.93 -13.75 34.15
N VAL A 31 -4.63 -14.79 33.38
CA VAL A 31 -3.28 -15.00 32.85
C VAL A 31 -3.01 -14.06 31.67
N TYR A 32 -1.93 -13.29 31.77
CA TYR A 32 -1.47 -12.42 30.69
C TYR A 32 -0.87 -13.22 29.54
N THR A 33 -1.32 -12.93 28.32
CA THR A 33 -0.75 -13.43 27.07
C THR A 33 -0.38 -12.25 26.19
N HIS A 34 0.87 -12.21 25.71
CA HIS A 34 1.29 -11.17 24.79
C HIS A 34 0.60 -11.32 23.43
N CYS A 35 0.08 -10.23 22.87
CA CYS A 35 -0.60 -10.25 21.57
C CYS A 35 0.36 -10.70 20.45
N ARG A 36 0.10 -11.87 19.86
CA ARG A 36 0.92 -12.41 18.77
C ARG A 36 0.79 -11.61 17.47
N SER A 37 -0.38 -11.03 17.20
CA SER A 37 -0.57 -10.12 16.07
C SER A 37 0.31 -8.86 16.18
N HIS A 38 0.52 -8.35 17.39
CA HIS A 38 1.43 -7.24 17.63
C HIS A 38 2.89 -7.64 17.37
N VAL A 39 3.30 -8.83 17.84
CA VAL A 39 4.65 -9.38 17.56
C VAL A 39 4.88 -9.53 16.06
N LEU A 40 3.93 -10.13 15.35
CA LEU A 40 4.02 -10.29 13.89
C LEU A 40 4.15 -8.93 13.19
N ASN A 41 3.33 -7.95 13.56
CA ASN A 41 3.39 -6.61 12.98
C ASN A 41 4.76 -5.93 13.25
N LEU A 42 5.37 -6.13 14.43
CA LEU A 42 6.72 -5.63 14.72
C LEU A 42 7.79 -6.33 13.88
N SER A 43 7.71 -7.65 13.72
CA SER A 43 8.65 -8.42 12.88
C SER A 43 8.58 -7.97 11.42
N ILE A 44 7.37 -7.81 10.87
CA ILE A 44 7.16 -7.29 9.51
C ILE A 44 7.71 -5.85 9.41
N ALA A 45 7.36 -4.98 10.37
CA ALA A 45 7.84 -3.60 10.38
C ALA A 45 9.37 -3.51 10.37
N SER A 46 10.04 -4.41 11.11
CA SER A 46 11.50 -4.50 11.14
C SER A 46 12.07 -4.98 9.80
N ALA A 47 11.50 -6.02 9.19
CA ALA A 47 11.93 -6.51 7.88
C ALA A 47 11.77 -5.42 6.79
N CYS A 48 10.74 -4.59 6.88
CA CYS A 48 10.53 -3.50 5.94
C CYS A 48 11.48 -2.30 6.13
N GLN A 49 12.38 -2.33 7.13
CA GLN A 49 13.50 -1.39 7.24
C GLN A 49 14.68 -1.75 6.33
N LEU A 50 14.60 -2.82 5.53
CA LEU A 50 15.58 -3.05 4.48
C LEU A 50 15.47 -1.96 3.40
N GLN A 51 16.61 -1.42 2.93
CA GLN A 51 16.63 -0.31 1.98
C GLN A 51 15.93 -0.66 0.67
N SER A 52 16.11 -1.87 0.16
CA SER A 52 15.42 -2.36 -1.05
C SER A 52 13.90 -2.34 -0.88
N VAL A 53 13.42 -2.79 0.28
CA VAL A 53 11.98 -2.81 0.60
C VAL A 53 11.45 -1.38 0.71
N ARG A 54 12.19 -0.47 1.37
CA ARG A 54 11.84 0.96 1.43
C ARG A 54 11.73 1.59 0.03
N ASN A 55 12.76 1.40 -0.81
CA ASN A 55 12.76 1.97 -2.15
C ASN A 55 11.57 1.47 -2.98
N MET A 56 11.28 0.17 -2.92
CA MET A 56 10.10 -0.41 -3.58
C MET A 56 8.81 0.23 -3.06
N MET A 57 8.64 0.38 -1.75
CA MET A 57 7.45 1.03 -1.16
C MET A 57 7.31 2.48 -1.59
N ASP A 58 8.42 3.21 -1.67
CA ASP A 58 8.42 4.61 -2.10
C ASP A 58 7.96 4.73 -3.56
N VAL A 59 8.46 3.87 -4.46
CA VAL A 59 8.01 3.82 -5.86
C VAL A 59 6.51 3.49 -5.95
N LEU A 60 6.07 2.46 -5.24
CA LEU A 60 4.67 2.05 -5.22
C LEU A 60 3.74 3.19 -4.76
N ASN A 61 4.14 3.89 -3.69
CA ASN A 61 3.42 5.04 -3.18
C ASN A 61 3.46 6.24 -4.14
N SER A 62 4.58 6.48 -4.82
CA SER A 62 4.70 7.53 -5.84
C SER A 62 3.78 7.27 -7.03
N VAL A 63 3.66 6.03 -7.49
CA VAL A 63 2.72 5.64 -8.55
C VAL A 63 1.28 5.84 -8.09
N PHE A 64 0.94 5.39 -6.88
CA PHE A 64 -0.39 5.61 -6.31
C PHE A 64 -0.75 7.10 -6.27
N ILE A 65 0.13 7.94 -5.69
CA ILE A 65 -0.06 9.39 -5.61
C ILE A 65 -0.18 10.00 -7.01
N PHE A 66 0.61 9.53 -7.97
CA PHE A 66 0.57 10.04 -9.34
C PHE A 66 -0.84 9.92 -9.94
N PHE A 67 -1.45 8.73 -9.88
CA PHE A 67 -2.82 8.55 -10.41
C PHE A 67 -3.88 9.21 -9.51
N ASP A 68 -3.78 9.09 -8.18
CA ASP A 68 -4.78 9.59 -7.23
C ASP A 68 -4.91 11.12 -7.21
N THR A 69 -3.82 11.84 -7.44
CA THR A 69 -3.80 13.32 -7.40
C THR A 69 -4.41 14.00 -8.62
N SER A 70 -4.72 13.27 -9.69
CA SER A 70 -5.34 13.85 -10.89
C SER A 70 -6.50 13.00 -11.37
N PRO A 71 -7.75 13.53 -11.32
CA PRO A 71 -8.90 12.86 -11.89
C PRO A 71 -8.70 12.46 -13.34
N LYS A 72 -8.02 13.29 -14.15
CA LYS A 72 -7.70 12.99 -15.54
C LYS A 72 -6.82 11.75 -15.68
N ARG A 73 -5.75 11.64 -14.87
CA ARG A 73 -4.87 10.46 -14.89
C ARG A 73 -5.59 9.21 -14.39
N GLN A 74 -6.44 9.36 -13.38
CA GLN A 74 -7.26 8.28 -12.87
C GLN A 74 -8.24 7.77 -13.94
N THR A 75 -8.98 8.64 -14.63
CA THR A 75 -9.90 8.23 -15.70
C THR A 75 -9.19 7.58 -16.88
N PHE A 76 -7.98 8.05 -17.23
CA PHE A 76 -7.16 7.39 -18.24
C PHE A 76 -6.74 5.98 -17.83
N PHE A 77 -6.32 5.80 -16.58
CA PHE A 77 -6.00 4.47 -16.07
C PHE A 77 -7.22 3.54 -16.11
N GLU A 78 -8.40 4.07 -15.78
CA GLU A 78 -9.67 3.33 -15.86
C GLU A 78 -10.03 2.94 -17.30
N SER A 79 -9.81 3.82 -18.29
CA SER A 79 -10.09 3.50 -19.69
C SER A 79 -9.15 2.41 -20.24
N VAL A 80 -7.87 2.43 -19.87
CA VAL A 80 -6.91 1.38 -20.22
C VAL A 80 -7.24 0.05 -19.51
N LEU A 81 -7.81 0.10 -18.31
CA LEU A 81 -8.31 -1.11 -17.64
C LEU A 81 -9.56 -1.66 -18.31
N GLU A 82 -10.51 -0.81 -18.69
CA GLU A 82 -11.79 -1.22 -19.29
C GLU A 82 -11.63 -1.81 -20.69
N SER A 83 -10.66 -1.33 -21.47
CA SER A 83 -10.40 -1.86 -22.81
C SER A 83 -9.88 -3.31 -22.80
N GLU A 84 -9.22 -3.72 -21.72
CA GLU A 84 -8.49 -5.00 -21.64
C GLU A 84 -9.06 -5.94 -20.57
N CYS A 85 -9.83 -5.44 -19.61
CA CYS A 85 -10.41 -6.20 -18.51
C CYS A 85 -11.84 -5.75 -18.19
N SER A 86 -12.82 -6.43 -18.78
CA SER A 86 -14.24 -6.14 -18.60
C SER A 86 -14.83 -6.54 -17.24
N GLU A 87 -14.09 -7.30 -16.41
CA GLU A 87 -14.64 -7.94 -15.19
C GLU A 87 -14.03 -7.42 -13.87
N SER A 88 -13.05 -6.52 -13.90
CA SER A 88 -12.47 -6.02 -12.65
C SER A 88 -13.45 -5.10 -11.90
N SER A 89 -13.88 -5.54 -10.72
CA SER A 89 -14.67 -4.71 -9.79
C SER A 89 -13.86 -3.54 -9.20
N ARG A 90 -12.52 -3.62 -9.24
CA ARG A 90 -11.62 -2.57 -8.73
C ARG A 90 -11.02 -1.79 -9.89
N LYS A 91 -11.13 -0.46 -9.81
CA LYS A 91 -10.67 0.48 -10.85
C LYS A 91 -9.57 1.43 -10.37
N LYS A 92 -9.17 1.33 -9.09
CA LYS A 92 -8.24 2.26 -8.44
C LYS A 92 -7.12 1.53 -7.72
N LEU A 93 -5.95 2.16 -7.74
CA LEU A 93 -4.84 1.79 -6.88
C LEU A 93 -5.18 2.09 -5.42
N VAL A 94 -4.55 1.35 -4.50
CA VAL A 94 -4.72 1.53 -3.05
C VAL A 94 -3.42 2.07 -2.49
N GLY A 95 -3.52 3.14 -1.70
CA GLY A 95 -2.36 3.73 -1.03
C GLY A 95 -1.85 2.87 0.15
N LEU A 96 -0.60 3.10 0.56
CA LEU A 96 -0.02 2.40 1.70
C LEU A 96 -0.69 2.84 3.02
N CYS A 97 -1.18 1.88 3.81
CA CYS A 97 -1.64 2.15 5.17
C CYS A 97 -0.47 2.58 6.06
N LYS A 98 -0.53 3.80 6.61
CA LYS A 98 0.59 4.39 7.38
C LYS A 98 0.90 3.61 8.65
N THR A 99 -0.11 3.10 9.35
CA THR A 99 0.02 2.60 10.74
C THR A 99 -0.05 1.07 10.89
N ARG A 100 -0.50 0.33 9.87
CA ARG A 100 -0.66 -1.13 9.95
C ARG A 100 0.04 -1.82 8.81
N TRP A 101 1.20 -2.42 9.09
CA TRP A 101 2.00 -3.14 8.10
C TRP A 101 1.25 -4.32 7.50
N VAL A 102 0.54 -5.06 8.35
CA VAL A 102 -0.29 -6.17 7.89
C VAL A 102 -1.30 -5.70 6.86
N GLU A 103 -1.88 -4.50 6.96
CA GLU A 103 -2.85 -4.01 5.97
C GLU A 103 -2.21 -3.56 4.64
N ARG A 104 -0.88 -3.41 4.58
CA ARG A 104 -0.19 -3.01 3.34
C ARG A 104 -0.16 -4.11 2.28
N HIS A 105 -0.33 -5.39 2.64
CA HIS A 105 -0.35 -6.49 1.66
C HIS A 105 -1.39 -6.26 0.55
N VAL A 106 -2.57 -5.73 0.90
CA VAL A 106 -3.63 -5.41 -0.07
C VAL A 106 -3.16 -4.40 -1.11
N CYS A 107 -2.33 -3.43 -0.73
CA CYS A 107 -1.75 -2.46 -1.66
C CYS A 107 -0.80 -3.15 -2.66
N PHE A 108 0.04 -4.06 -2.16
CA PHE A 108 0.93 -4.85 -3.02
C PHE A 108 0.18 -5.75 -3.98
N ASP A 109 -0.84 -6.47 -3.50
CA ASP A 109 -1.64 -7.38 -4.33
C ASP A 109 -2.34 -6.60 -5.46
N VAL A 110 -2.93 -5.45 -5.15
CA VAL A 110 -3.57 -4.58 -6.15
C VAL A 110 -2.56 -4.05 -7.15
N PHE A 111 -1.42 -3.55 -6.67
CA PHE A 111 -0.38 -3.02 -7.53
C PHE A 111 0.16 -4.07 -8.47
N TYR A 112 0.41 -5.29 -7.96
CA TYR A 112 0.86 -6.42 -8.75
C TYR A 112 -0.16 -6.80 -9.83
N ASN A 113 -1.44 -6.90 -9.46
CA ASN A 113 -2.52 -7.18 -10.40
C ASN A 113 -2.66 -6.11 -11.48
N PHE A 114 -2.33 -4.85 -11.15
CA PHE A 114 -2.42 -3.73 -12.08
C PHE A 114 -1.10 -3.37 -12.78
N TYR A 115 -0.02 -4.09 -12.50
CA TYR A 115 1.32 -3.69 -12.88
C TYR A 115 1.48 -3.49 -14.40
N SER A 116 0.98 -4.43 -15.21
CA SER A 116 1.02 -4.33 -16.67
C SER A 116 0.28 -3.09 -17.19
N TYR A 117 -0.89 -2.78 -16.64
CA TYR A 117 -1.69 -1.62 -17.02
C TYR A 117 -1.06 -0.30 -16.58
N ILE A 118 -0.44 -0.27 -15.39
CA ILE A 118 0.33 0.88 -14.90
C ILE A 118 1.45 1.19 -15.89
N VAL A 119 2.26 0.18 -16.25
CA VAL A 119 3.38 0.36 -17.19
C VAL A 119 2.88 0.83 -18.55
N LYS A 120 1.82 0.21 -19.11
CA LYS A 120 1.18 0.65 -20.36
C LYS A 120 0.74 2.12 -20.29
N CYS A 121 0.03 2.51 -19.23
CA CYS A 121 -0.43 3.88 -19.04
C CYS A 121 0.75 4.86 -19.05
N LEU A 122 1.79 4.58 -18.27
CA LEU A 122 2.96 5.45 -18.21
C LEU A 122 3.66 5.55 -19.58
N GLN A 123 3.76 4.45 -20.32
CA GLN A 123 4.32 4.43 -21.68
C GLN A 123 3.49 5.27 -22.65
N TYR A 124 2.16 5.15 -22.63
CA TYR A 124 1.25 5.95 -23.47
C TYR A 124 1.31 7.45 -23.12
N MET A 125 1.47 7.79 -21.84
CA MET A 125 1.63 9.18 -21.42
C MET A 125 2.92 9.82 -21.95
N VAL A 126 4.01 9.05 -21.98
CA VAL A 126 5.31 9.50 -22.50
C VAL A 126 5.32 9.51 -24.02
N ASN A 127 4.80 8.45 -24.64
CA ASN A 127 4.79 8.26 -26.08
C ASN A 127 3.36 7.97 -26.58
N PRO A 128 2.58 9.03 -26.89
CA PRO A 128 1.19 8.90 -27.32
C PRO A 128 1.00 8.10 -28.61
N SER A 129 2.04 7.96 -29.46
CA SER A 129 1.92 7.17 -30.69
C SER A 129 1.81 5.66 -30.45
N LEU A 130 2.11 5.19 -29.24
CA LEU A 130 1.90 3.80 -28.85
C LEU A 130 0.42 3.50 -28.54
N HIS A 131 -0.42 4.52 -28.42
CA HIS A 131 -1.83 4.38 -28.10
C HIS A 131 -2.67 4.41 -29.37
N GLU A 132 -2.80 3.25 -30.05
CA GLU A 132 -3.43 3.17 -31.37
C GLU A 132 -4.98 3.22 -31.34
N GLU A 133 -5.65 3.14 -30.18
CA GLU A 133 -7.09 2.74 -30.16
C GLU A 133 -8.03 3.50 -29.21
N THR A 134 -7.76 4.76 -28.82
CA THR A 134 -8.83 5.56 -28.17
C THR A 134 -9.16 6.83 -28.94
N ASN A 135 -10.45 7.01 -29.21
CA ASN A 135 -11.05 8.24 -29.76
C ASN A 135 -10.93 9.48 -28.84
N GLU A 136 -10.27 9.36 -27.68
CA GLU A 136 -10.07 10.46 -26.74
C GLU A 136 -8.63 11.00 -26.85
N ASP A 137 -8.52 12.31 -27.11
CA ASP A 137 -7.23 13.01 -27.14
C ASP A 137 -6.71 13.27 -25.71
N TRP A 138 -5.85 12.39 -25.24
CA TRP A 138 -5.20 12.51 -23.94
C TRP A 138 -3.99 13.45 -23.98
N SER A 139 -4.25 14.76 -24.01
CA SER A 139 -3.19 15.77 -23.92
C SER A 139 -2.59 15.87 -22.51
N TRP A 140 -1.33 15.49 -22.34
CA TRP A 140 -0.61 15.53 -21.05
C TRP A 140 0.29 16.76 -20.94
N ASP A 141 0.24 17.42 -19.79
CA ASP A 141 1.14 18.52 -19.47
C ASP A 141 2.60 18.01 -19.31
N ARG A 142 3.55 18.94 -19.41
CA ARG A 142 4.98 18.62 -19.33
C ARG A 142 5.36 17.92 -18.02
N GLN A 143 4.78 18.32 -16.90
CA GLN A 143 5.09 17.74 -15.59
C GLN A 143 4.59 16.29 -15.50
N SER A 144 3.38 16.01 -15.99
CA SER A 144 2.84 14.65 -16.05
C SER A 144 3.73 13.73 -16.90
N LYS A 145 4.21 14.20 -18.07
CA LYS A 145 5.12 13.43 -18.94
C LYS A 145 6.48 13.16 -18.28
N ILE A 146 7.10 14.18 -17.67
CA ILE A 146 8.38 14.04 -16.96
C ILE A 146 8.25 13.07 -15.79
N THR A 147 7.16 13.19 -15.01
CA THR A 147 6.92 12.32 -13.85
C THR A 147 6.68 10.88 -14.31
N ALA A 148 5.90 10.67 -15.38
CA ALA A 148 5.67 9.33 -15.94
C ALA A 148 6.97 8.68 -16.44
N GLN A 149 7.82 9.43 -17.16
CA GLN A 149 9.14 8.97 -17.57
C GLN A 149 10.03 8.63 -16.36
N GLY A 150 10.01 9.46 -15.33
CA GLY A 150 10.75 9.22 -14.09
C GLY A 150 10.31 7.94 -13.40
N LEU A 151 9.01 7.67 -13.34
CA LEU A 151 8.46 6.42 -12.79
C LEU A 151 8.91 5.21 -13.62
N LEU A 152 8.82 5.26 -14.95
CA LEU A 152 9.29 4.19 -15.85
C LEU A 152 10.79 3.88 -15.75
N THR A 153 11.59 4.88 -15.38
CA THR A 153 13.06 4.74 -15.27
C THR A 153 13.49 4.31 -13.86
N SER A 154 12.55 4.25 -12.91
CA SER A 154 12.84 3.74 -11.58
C SER A 154 13.14 2.24 -11.65
N HIS A 155 14.24 1.78 -11.06
CA HIS A 155 14.69 0.38 -11.08
C HIS A 155 13.70 -0.67 -10.50
N PHE A 156 12.50 -0.26 -10.12
CA PHE A 156 11.46 -1.07 -9.49
C PHE A 156 10.15 -1.12 -10.29
N LEU A 157 10.09 -0.43 -11.43
CA LEU A 157 9.05 -0.55 -12.46
C LEU A 157 9.67 -1.17 -13.71
#